data_AF-K9EX92-F1
#
_entry.id   AF-K9EX92-F1
#
_cell.length_a   1.000
_cell.length_b   1.000
_cell.length_c   1.000
_cell.angle_alpha   90.00
_cell.angle_beta   90.00
_cell.angle_gamma   90.00
#
_symmetry.space_group_name_H-M   'P 1'
#
loop_
_entity.id
_entity.type
_entity.pdbx_description
1 polymer ?
#
loop_
_entity_poly.entity_id
_entity_poly.type
_entity_poly.pdbx_seq_one_letter_code
_entity_poly.pdbx_strand_id
1 'polypeptide(L)'
;MILAEEHNVILPAWPDLIWGSICFVIIVIAVAKFAWPAFSRILDERREKIEDGLTAAERAQEQVAAERAKIAGEQEAAQREAAEIRQRAHTNADEIIARAQEDAQREADRINAAAQSRIKADTEAAARVLRADVGDLATRLANRIVGEQVRLDPKVNEGVVDAFLDELESATPAGGQGA
;
A
#
# COMPACT_ATOMS: atom_id res chain seq x y z
N MET A 1 54.59 -51.07 -105.98
CA MET A 1 53.12 -51.18 -105.90
C MET A 1 52.82 -52.08 -104.72
N ILE A 2 52.35 -51.46 -103.63
CA ILE A 2 51.42 -51.94 -102.57
C ILE A 2 51.57 -53.44 -102.19
N LEU A 3 51.80 -53.80 -100.92
CA LEU A 3 50.76 -54.12 -99.91
C LEU A 3 51.47 -54.71 -98.68
N ALA A 4 51.00 -54.69 -97.44
CA ALA A 4 50.02 -53.92 -96.67
C ALA A 4 50.15 -54.50 -95.25
N GLU A 5 50.12 -53.65 -94.23
CA GLU A 5 50.26 -54.04 -92.82
C GLU A 5 49.22 -55.07 -92.38
N GLU A 6 49.66 -56.12 -91.69
CA GLU A 6 48.81 -56.79 -90.70
C GLU A 6 48.72 -55.90 -89.45
N HIS A 7 47.87 -54.88 -89.54
CA HIS A 7 47.49 -54.06 -88.40
C HIS A 7 46.51 -54.86 -87.54
N ASN A 8 46.96 -55.28 -86.36
CA ASN A 8 46.15 -55.98 -85.38
C ASN A 8 45.16 -55.00 -84.73
N VAL A 9 43.97 -54.86 -85.35
CA VAL A 9 42.91 -53.87 -85.03
C VAL A 9 42.45 -53.89 -83.56
N ILE A 10 42.78 -54.94 -82.81
CA ILE A 10 42.32 -55.14 -81.42
C ILE A 10 43.40 -54.73 -80.40
N LEU A 11 44.69 -54.74 -80.76
CA LEU A 11 45.79 -54.42 -79.84
C LEU A 11 46.79 -53.45 -80.51
N PRO A 12 46.90 -52.20 -80.02
CA PRO A 12 47.84 -51.22 -80.57
C PRO A 12 49.30 -51.64 -80.35
N ALA A 13 50.22 -51.09 -81.14
CA ALA A 13 51.65 -51.34 -81.01
C ALA A 13 52.15 -51.00 -79.60
N TRP A 14 53.03 -51.83 -79.04
CA TRP A 14 53.61 -51.64 -77.69
C TRP A 14 54.16 -50.22 -77.41
N PRO A 15 54.83 -49.54 -78.36
CA PRO A 15 55.30 -48.17 -78.15
C PRO A 15 54.16 -47.16 -77.94
N ASP A 16 53.04 -47.31 -78.65
CA ASP A 16 51.89 -46.39 -78.55
C ASP A 16 51.19 -46.55 -77.18
N LEU A 17 51.16 -47.76 -76.64
CA LEU A 17 50.62 -48.03 -75.31
C LEU A 17 51.51 -47.41 -74.21
N ILE A 18 52.84 -47.50 -74.35
CA ILE A 18 53.79 -46.90 -73.40
C ILE A 18 53.71 -45.37 -73.45
N TRP A 19 53.70 -44.77 -74.65
CA TRP A 19 53.59 -43.31 -74.80
C TRP A 19 52.21 -42.79 -74.36
N GLY A 20 51.14 -43.50 -74.70
CA GLY A 20 49.79 -43.22 -74.22
C GLY A 20 49.69 -43.29 -72.70
N SER A 21 50.32 -44.30 -72.07
CA SER A 21 50.38 -44.41 -70.62
C SER A 21 51.17 -43.27 -69.98
N ILE A 22 52.29 -42.83 -70.58
CA ILE A 22 53.07 -41.69 -70.09
C ILE A 22 52.23 -40.40 -70.13
N CYS A 23 51.59 -40.12 -71.27
CA CYS A 23 50.69 -38.97 -71.40
C CYS A 23 49.51 -39.03 -70.42
N PHE A 24 48.91 -40.22 -70.23
CA PHE A 24 47.85 -40.44 -69.25
C PHE A 24 48.32 -40.17 -67.82
N VAL A 25 49.48 -40.68 -67.43
CA VAL A 25 50.07 -40.46 -66.10
C VAL A 25 50.36 -38.97 -65.87
N ILE A 26 50.91 -38.26 -66.86
CA ILE A 26 51.16 -36.81 -66.77
C ILE A 26 49.85 -36.05 -66.53
N ILE A 27 48.78 -36.39 -67.27
CA ILE A 27 47.45 -35.78 -67.09
C ILE A 27 46.90 -36.11 -65.70
N VAL A 28 46.98 -37.37 -65.25
CA VAL A 28 46.52 -37.77 -63.92
C VAL A 28 47.26 -37.01 -62.82
N ILE A 29 48.58 -36.83 -62.93
CA ILE A 29 49.36 -36.04 -61.97
C ILE A 29 48.93 -34.56 -62.00
N ALA A 30 48.71 -34.00 -63.19
CA ALA A 30 48.23 -32.62 -63.32
C ALA A 30 46.84 -32.44 -62.70
N VAL A 31 45.90 -33.35 -62.96
CA VAL A 31 44.54 -33.34 -62.38
C VAL A 31 44.57 -33.56 -60.88
N ALA A 32 45.35 -34.53 -60.39
CA ALA A 32 45.50 -34.78 -58.96
C ALA A 32 46.13 -33.60 -58.23
N LYS A 33 47.07 -32.89 -58.85
CA LYS A 33 47.73 -31.74 -58.23
C LYS A 33 46.90 -30.45 -58.30
N PHE A 34 46.07 -30.27 -59.34
CA PHE A 34 45.36 -29.01 -59.58
C PHE A 34 43.85 -29.08 -59.33
N ALA A 35 43.18 -30.13 -59.82
CA ALA A 35 41.73 -30.27 -59.68
C ALA A 35 41.34 -30.79 -58.29
N TRP A 36 42.05 -31.79 -57.76
CA TRP A 36 41.77 -32.36 -56.43
C TRP A 36 41.71 -31.32 -55.29
N PRO A 37 42.72 -30.42 -55.13
CA PRO A 37 42.66 -29.42 -54.06
C PRO A 37 41.56 -28.38 -54.27
N ALA A 38 41.17 -28.07 -55.52
CA ALA A 38 40.07 -27.16 -55.78
C ALA A 38 38.72 -27.77 -55.36
N PHE A 39 38.51 -29.06 -55.65
CA PHE A 39 37.30 -29.78 -55.26
C PHE A 39 37.21 -29.98 -53.74
N SER A 40 38.31 -30.32 -53.07
CA SER A 40 38.30 -30.48 -51.62
C SER A 40 37.98 -29.15 -50.92
N ARG A 41 38.58 -28.04 -51.36
CA ARG A 41 38.31 -26.72 -50.77
C ARG A 41 36.85 -26.30 -50.85
N ILE A 42 36.16 -26.56 -51.96
CA ILE A 42 34.73 -26.22 -52.10
C ILE A 42 33.85 -27.08 -51.19
N LEU A 43 34.20 -28.36 -51.04
CA LEU A 43 33.47 -29.27 -50.14
C LEU A 43 33.70 -28.92 -48.67
N ASP A 44 34.93 -28.59 -48.30
CA ASP A 44 35.29 -28.17 -46.95
C ASP A 44 34.60 -26.84 -46.59
N GLU A 45 34.62 -25.85 -47.49
CA GLU A 45 33.92 -24.57 -47.27
C GLU A 45 32.40 -24.77 -47.13
N ARG A 46 31.80 -25.71 -47.89
CA ARG A 46 30.37 -26.05 -47.73
C ARG A 46 30.10 -26.76 -46.42
N ARG A 47 30.98 -27.67 -45.99
CA ARG A 47 30.84 -28.38 -44.70
C ARG A 47 30.95 -27.40 -43.54
N GLU A 48 31.97 -26.55 -43.54
CA GLU A 48 32.19 -25.51 -42.53
C GLU A 48 30.98 -24.57 -42.43
N LYS A 49 30.45 -24.07 -43.55
CA LYS A 49 29.24 -23.22 -43.54
C LYS A 49 28.00 -23.92 -42.97
N ILE A 50 27.83 -25.22 -43.19
CA ILE A 50 26.70 -25.98 -42.66
C ILE A 50 26.89 -26.22 -41.16
N GLU A 51 28.10 -26.57 -40.73
CA GLU A 51 28.44 -26.80 -39.33
C GLU A 51 28.33 -25.52 -38.50
N ASP A 52 28.84 -24.41 -39.02
CA ASP A 52 28.69 -23.08 -38.42
C ASP A 52 27.22 -22.66 -38.36
N GLY A 53 26.46 -22.90 -39.43
CA GLY A 53 25.03 -22.60 -39.49
C GLY A 53 24.22 -23.41 -38.48
N LEU A 54 24.52 -24.70 -38.33
CA LEU A 54 23.86 -25.59 -37.36
C LEU A 54 24.22 -25.17 -35.93
N THR A 55 25.49 -24.93 -35.66
CA THR A 55 25.98 -24.48 -34.34
C THR A 55 25.39 -23.12 -33.97
N ALA A 56 25.28 -22.19 -34.93
CA ALA A 56 24.64 -20.89 -34.71
C ALA A 56 23.14 -21.04 -34.42
N ALA A 57 22.45 -21.95 -35.11
CA ALA A 57 21.04 -22.24 -34.86
C ALA A 57 20.82 -22.87 -33.48
N GLU A 58 21.66 -23.82 -33.07
CA GLU A 58 21.61 -24.42 -31.72
C GLU A 58 21.85 -23.37 -30.64
N ARG A 59 22.90 -22.55 -30.76
CA ARG A 59 23.17 -21.44 -29.82
C ARG A 59 22.02 -20.44 -29.77
N ALA A 60 21.39 -20.13 -30.90
CA ALA A 60 20.25 -19.23 -30.93
C ALA A 60 19.04 -19.85 -30.21
N GLN A 61 18.79 -21.15 -30.38
CA GLN A 61 17.71 -21.85 -29.66
C GLN A 61 17.99 -21.91 -28.16
N GLU A 62 19.22 -22.20 -27.74
CA GLU A 62 19.62 -22.19 -26.33
C GLU A 62 19.46 -20.81 -25.70
N GLN A 63 19.87 -19.74 -26.39
CA GLN A 63 19.69 -18.36 -25.90
C GLN A 63 18.21 -18.01 -25.75
N VAL A 64 17.37 -18.37 -26.73
CA VAL A 64 15.92 -18.15 -26.65
C VAL A 64 15.31 -18.94 -25.49
N ALA A 65 15.74 -20.19 -25.28
CA ALA A 65 15.26 -21.00 -24.16
C ALA A 65 15.68 -20.41 -22.81
N ALA A 66 16.93 -19.98 -22.69
CA ALA A 66 17.46 -19.33 -21.48
C ALA A 66 16.73 -18.02 -21.18
N GLU A 67 16.52 -17.16 -22.17
CA GLU A 67 15.83 -15.89 -21.99
C GLU A 67 14.34 -16.11 -21.63
N ARG A 68 13.68 -17.09 -22.25
CA ARG A 68 12.31 -17.48 -21.87
C ARG A 68 12.22 -17.96 -20.43
N ALA A 69 13.18 -18.78 -19.99
CA ALA A 69 13.24 -19.25 -18.61
C ALA A 69 13.45 -18.08 -17.63
N LYS A 70 14.31 -17.13 -17.99
CA LYS A 70 14.55 -15.92 -17.21
C LYS A 70 13.29 -15.04 -17.11
N ILE A 71 12.63 -14.76 -18.23
CA ILE A 71 11.38 -14.00 -18.27
C ILE A 71 10.28 -14.69 -17.45
N ALA A 72 10.15 -16.02 -17.55
CA ALA A 72 9.20 -16.77 -16.74
C ALA A 72 9.49 -16.62 -15.24
N GLY A 73 10.76 -16.72 -14.84
CA GLY A 73 11.18 -16.50 -13.45
C GLY A 73 10.91 -15.07 -12.97
N GLU A 74 11.18 -14.06 -13.80
CA GLU A 74 10.87 -12.66 -13.50
C GLU A 74 9.36 -12.42 -13.37
N GLN A 75 8.54 -13.04 -14.23
CA GLN A 75 7.08 -12.95 -14.13
C GLN A 75 6.55 -13.57 -12.84
N GLU A 76 7.06 -14.74 -12.44
CA GLU A 76 6.67 -15.35 -11.17
C GLU A 76 7.10 -14.49 -9.97
N ALA A 77 8.32 -13.94 -10.00
CA ALA A 77 8.81 -13.04 -8.97
C ALA A 77 7.93 -11.78 -8.86
N ALA A 78 7.59 -11.16 -9.99
CA ALA A 78 6.71 -10.00 -10.03
C ALA A 78 5.29 -10.32 -9.53
N GLN A 79 4.76 -11.51 -9.85
CA GLN A 79 3.45 -11.94 -9.34
C GLN A 79 3.48 -12.17 -7.81
N ARG A 80 4.55 -12.78 -7.29
CA ARG A 80 4.76 -12.95 -5.84
C ARG A 80 4.86 -11.60 -5.14
N GLU A 81 5.68 -10.70 -5.66
CA GLU A 81 5.82 -9.34 -5.11
C GLU A 81 4.50 -8.57 -5.13
N ALA A 82 3.76 -8.62 -6.24
CA ALA A 82 2.45 -7.98 -6.34
C ALA A 82 1.44 -8.57 -5.34
N ALA A 83 1.47 -9.89 -5.11
CA ALA A 83 0.64 -10.54 -4.10
C ALA A 83 1.02 -10.10 -2.68
N GLU A 84 2.31 -10.03 -2.36
CA GLU A 84 2.80 -9.53 -1.08
C GLU A 84 2.41 -8.06 -0.85
N ILE A 85 2.56 -7.20 -1.85
CA ILE A 85 2.16 -5.79 -1.77
C ILE A 85 0.67 -5.68 -1.47
N ARG A 86 -0.18 -6.45 -2.17
CA ARG A 86 -1.63 -6.47 -1.90
C ARG A 86 -1.92 -6.94 -0.48
N GLN A 87 -1.27 -8.01 -0.03
CA GLN A 87 -1.47 -8.52 1.31
C GLN A 87 -1.08 -7.49 2.38
N ARG A 88 0.09 -6.84 2.23
CA ARG A 88 0.53 -5.77 3.13
C ARG A 88 -0.43 -4.58 3.11
N ALA A 89 -0.95 -4.22 1.94
CA ALA A 89 -1.93 -3.14 1.82
C ALA A 89 -3.24 -3.48 2.55
N HIS A 90 -3.74 -4.72 2.44
CA HIS A 90 -4.91 -5.17 3.19
C HIS A 90 -4.67 -5.15 4.70
N THR A 91 -3.57 -5.72 5.18
CA THR A 91 -3.23 -5.70 6.61
C THR A 91 -3.11 -4.27 7.13
N ASN A 92 -2.43 -3.38 6.40
CA ASN A 92 -2.31 -1.98 6.80
C ASN A 92 -3.67 -1.27 6.80
N ALA A 93 -4.55 -1.56 5.84
CA ALA A 93 -5.89 -0.99 5.80
C ALA A 93 -6.72 -1.44 7.01
N ASP A 94 -6.67 -2.73 7.36
CA ASP A 94 -7.36 -3.27 8.53
C ASP A 94 -6.83 -2.65 9.83
N GLU A 95 -5.51 -2.48 9.96
CA GLU A 95 -4.89 -1.79 11.09
C GLU A 95 -5.32 -0.31 11.19
N ILE A 96 -5.39 0.40 10.06
CA ILE A 96 -5.85 1.79 10.03
C ILE A 96 -7.31 1.88 10.46
N ILE A 97 -8.17 0.98 9.97
CA ILE A 97 -9.58 0.94 10.35
C ILE A 97 -9.72 0.63 11.85
N ALA A 98 -8.98 -0.34 12.36
CA ALA A 98 -9.01 -0.68 13.79
C ALA A 98 -8.57 0.50 14.67
N ARG A 99 -7.47 1.17 14.31
CA ARG A 99 -6.99 2.38 15.02
C ARG A 99 -8.00 3.51 14.95
N ALA A 100 -8.58 3.76 13.77
CA ALA A 100 -9.59 4.80 13.60
C ALA A 100 -10.85 4.53 14.42
N GLN A 101 -11.28 3.27 14.54
CA GLN A 101 -12.39 2.87 15.41
C GLN A 101 -12.05 3.07 16.90
N GLU A 102 -10.85 2.69 17.32
CA GLU A 102 -10.39 2.91 18.70
C GLU A 102 -10.33 4.40 19.04
N ASP A 103 -9.75 5.22 18.15
CA ASP A 103 -9.71 6.68 18.29
C ASP A 103 -11.11 7.29 18.36
N ALA A 104 -12.00 6.88 17.47
CA ALA A 104 -13.39 7.34 17.46
C ALA A 104 -14.12 6.97 18.76
N GLN A 105 -13.92 5.75 19.28
CA GLN A 105 -14.52 5.33 20.55
C GLN A 105 -13.98 6.13 21.73
N ARG A 106 -12.65 6.36 21.79
CA ARG A 106 -12.03 7.18 22.83
C ARG A 106 -12.55 8.61 22.81
N GLU A 107 -12.70 9.21 21.63
CA GLU A 107 -13.22 10.57 21.51
C GLU A 107 -14.71 10.63 21.84
N ALA A 108 -15.50 9.63 21.44
CA ALA A 108 -16.91 9.52 21.82
C ALA A 108 -17.07 9.43 23.35
N ASP A 109 -16.26 8.61 24.02
CA ASP A 109 -16.27 8.48 25.48
C ASP A 109 -15.86 9.79 26.17
N ARG A 110 -14.88 10.50 25.63
CA ARG A 110 -14.46 11.82 26.11
C ARG A 110 -15.58 12.85 25.98
N ILE A 111 -16.24 12.91 24.83
CA ILE A 111 -17.37 13.81 24.58
C ILE A 111 -18.52 13.49 25.53
N ASN A 112 -18.85 12.21 25.71
CA ASN A 112 -19.91 11.76 26.63
C ASN A 112 -19.59 12.14 28.08
N ALA A 113 -18.36 11.91 28.54
CA ALA A 113 -17.93 12.29 29.88
C ALA A 113 -18.01 13.81 30.09
N ALA A 114 -17.57 14.60 29.11
CA ALA A 114 -17.66 16.05 29.14
C ALA A 114 -19.13 16.53 29.15
N ALA A 115 -19.99 15.92 28.34
CA ALA A 115 -21.42 16.21 28.29
C ALA A 115 -22.10 15.90 29.64
N GLN A 116 -21.83 14.74 30.24
CA GLN A 116 -22.35 14.40 31.58
C GLN A 116 -21.88 15.38 32.65
N SER A 117 -20.61 15.80 32.60
CA SER A 117 -20.08 16.81 33.53
C SER A 117 -20.79 18.16 33.36
N ARG A 118 -21.05 18.59 32.12
CA ARG A 118 -21.80 19.82 31.83
C ARG A 118 -23.24 19.73 32.32
N ILE A 119 -23.93 18.63 32.03
CA ILE A 119 -25.31 18.39 32.50
C ILE A 119 -25.40 18.46 34.03
N LYS A 120 -24.43 17.87 34.75
CA LYS A 120 -24.40 17.97 36.22
C LYS A 120 -24.23 19.40 36.69
N ALA A 121 -23.27 20.14 36.13
CA ALA A 121 -23.04 21.54 36.46
C ALA A 121 -24.28 22.42 36.16
N ASP A 122 -24.94 22.21 35.02
CA ASP A 122 -26.14 22.92 34.61
C ASP A 122 -27.33 22.60 35.53
N THR A 123 -27.47 21.33 35.94
CA THR A 123 -28.51 20.89 36.88
C THR A 123 -28.32 21.55 38.25
N GLU A 124 -27.08 21.60 38.75
CA GLU A 124 -26.77 22.29 40.00
C GLU A 124 -27.02 23.80 39.90
N ALA A 125 -26.65 24.42 38.77
CA ALA A 125 -26.93 25.83 38.52
C ALA A 125 -28.43 26.12 38.49
N ALA A 126 -29.21 25.32 37.76
CA ALA A 126 -30.66 25.41 37.70
C ALA A 126 -31.30 25.22 39.09
N ALA A 127 -30.79 24.27 39.88
CA ALA A 127 -31.27 24.05 41.24
C ALA A 127 -30.95 25.22 42.20
N ARG A 128 -29.87 25.98 41.95
CA ARG A 128 -29.58 27.21 42.71
C ARG A 128 -30.53 28.35 42.32
N VAL A 129 -30.77 28.54 41.03
CA VAL A 129 -31.72 29.55 40.52
C VAL A 129 -33.13 29.26 41.05
N LEU A 130 -33.60 28.01 40.95
CA LEU A 130 -34.92 27.62 41.44
C LEU A 130 -35.09 27.87 42.95
N ARG A 131 -34.06 27.61 43.76
CA ARG A 131 -34.10 27.90 45.20
C ARG A 131 -34.21 29.40 45.49
N ALA A 132 -33.52 30.24 44.72
CA ALA A 132 -33.61 31.69 44.85
C ALA A 132 -35.02 32.18 44.49
N ASP A 133 -35.58 31.71 43.37
CA ASP A 133 -36.93 32.07 42.90
C ASP A 133 -38.02 31.64 43.90
N VAL A 134 -37.91 30.44 44.46
CA VAL A 134 -38.84 29.95 45.49
C VAL A 134 -38.71 30.75 46.78
N GLY A 135 -37.49 31.12 47.18
CA GLY A 135 -37.25 31.97 48.36
C GLY A 135 -37.89 33.35 48.21
N ASP A 136 -37.76 33.96 47.03
CA ASP A 136 -38.39 35.24 46.71
C ASP A 136 -39.93 35.12 46.68
N LEU A 137 -40.49 34.09 46.02
CA LEU A 137 -41.93 33.83 46.02
C LEU A 137 -42.50 33.60 47.43
N ALA A 138 -41.79 32.83 48.27
CA ALA A 138 -42.18 32.59 49.65
C ALA A 138 -42.16 33.88 50.48
N THR A 139 -41.15 34.73 50.30
CA THR A 139 -41.05 36.04 50.98
C THR A 139 -42.17 36.98 50.54
N ARG A 140 -42.49 37.03 49.24
CA ARG A 140 -43.62 37.82 48.72
C ARG A 140 -44.96 37.34 49.29
N LEU A 141 -45.15 36.02 49.42
CA LEU A 141 -46.35 35.44 50.02
C LEU A 141 -46.44 35.75 51.52
N ALA A 142 -45.34 35.61 52.26
CA ALA A 142 -45.27 35.97 53.68
C ALA A 142 -45.60 37.45 53.90
N ASN A 143 -45.01 38.36 53.12
CA ASN A 143 -45.32 39.80 53.17
C ASN A 143 -46.80 40.08 52.87
N ARG A 144 -47.40 39.37 51.90
CA ARG A 144 -48.83 39.47 51.59
C ARG A 144 -49.69 39.05 52.78
N ILE A 145 -49.41 37.89 53.39
CA ILE A 145 -50.18 37.36 54.53
C ILE A 145 -50.04 38.28 55.75
N VAL A 146 -48.82 38.72 56.10
CA VAL A 146 -48.58 39.64 57.21
C VAL A 146 -49.29 40.97 56.98
N GLY A 147 -49.18 41.54 55.77
CA GLY A 147 -49.88 42.77 55.42
C GLY A 147 -51.41 42.66 55.49
N GLU A 148 -51.97 41.50 55.15
CA GLU A 148 -53.41 41.23 55.27
C GLU A 148 -53.82 41.08 56.75
N GLN A 149 -53.05 40.37 57.58
CA GLN A 149 -53.35 40.18 59.00
C GLN A 149 -53.25 41.50 59.80
N VAL A 150 -52.24 42.32 59.52
CA VAL A 150 -52.08 43.67 60.10
C VAL A 150 -53.25 44.59 59.75
N ARG A 151 -53.88 44.42 58.58
CA ARG A 151 -55.08 45.16 58.18
C ARG A 151 -56.35 44.66 58.87
N LEU A 152 -56.42 43.38 59.24
CA LEU A 152 -57.64 42.73 59.71
C LEU A 152 -57.76 42.67 61.24
N ASP A 153 -56.65 42.70 62.00
CA ASP A 153 -56.67 42.54 63.47
C ASP A 153 -55.92 43.66 64.22
N PRO A 154 -56.63 44.56 64.93
CA PRO A 154 -56.04 45.64 65.72
C PRO A 154 -55.15 45.16 66.88
N LYS A 155 -55.39 43.98 67.44
CA LYS A 155 -54.64 43.47 68.61
C LYS A 155 -53.23 43.02 68.26
N VAL A 156 -53.02 42.58 67.01
CA VAL A 156 -51.69 42.19 66.51
C VAL A 156 -50.77 43.41 66.42
N ASN A 157 -51.30 44.58 66.08
CA ASN A 157 -50.50 45.81 65.99
C ASN A 157 -50.02 46.29 67.36
N GLU A 158 -50.88 46.25 68.39
CA GLU A 158 -50.48 46.62 69.75
C GLU A 158 -49.36 45.70 70.28
N GLY A 159 -49.49 44.37 70.10
CA GLY A 159 -48.49 43.42 70.56
C GLY A 159 -47.13 43.52 69.85
N VAL A 160 -47.10 43.91 68.56
CA VAL A 160 -45.85 44.15 67.82
C VAL A 160 -45.18 45.46 68.27
N VAL A 161 -45.98 46.50 68.57
CA VAL A 161 -45.46 47.76 69.11
C VAL A 161 -44.87 47.57 70.50
N ASP A 162 -45.56 46.85 71.38
CA ASP A 162 -45.05 46.57 72.73
C ASP A 162 -43.76 45.74 72.69
N ALA A 163 -43.67 44.70 71.84
CA ALA A 163 -42.44 43.92 71.69
C ALA A 163 -41.25 44.76 71.16
N PHE A 164 -41.52 45.75 70.30
CA PHE A 164 -40.49 46.68 69.82
C PHE A 164 -40.04 47.67 70.90
N LEU A 165 -40.98 48.15 71.73
CA LEU A 165 -40.67 49.00 72.88
C LEU A 165 -39.83 48.23 73.93
N ASP A 166 -40.17 46.97 74.21
CA ASP A 166 -39.40 46.08 75.08
C ASP A 166 -37.98 45.82 74.54
N GLU A 167 -37.82 45.60 73.22
CA GLU A 167 -36.50 45.38 72.64
C GLU A 167 -35.64 46.65 72.67
N LEU A 168 -36.21 47.84 72.48
CA LEU A 168 -35.50 49.12 72.65
C LEU A 168 -35.08 49.39 74.10
N GLU A 169 -35.93 49.03 75.06
CA GLU A 169 -35.61 49.12 76.48
C GLU A 169 -34.49 48.14 76.86
N SER A 170 -34.46 46.95 76.25
CA SER A 170 -33.41 45.94 76.46
C SER A 170 -32.08 46.24 75.73
N ALA A 171 -32.12 46.86 74.55
CA ALA A 171 -30.96 47.20 73.74
C ALA A 171 -30.31 48.54 74.14
N THR A 172 -30.93 49.28 75.07
CA THR A 172 -30.35 50.47 75.70
C THR A 172 -29.72 50.08 77.04
N PRO A 173 -28.40 49.78 77.12
CA PRO A 173 -27.75 49.72 78.41
C PRO A 173 -27.70 51.14 78.99
N ALA A 174 -28.29 51.29 80.17
CA ALA A 174 -28.21 52.49 80.99
C ALA A 174 -26.77 53.04 81.04
N GLY A 175 -26.57 54.28 80.60
CA GLY A 175 -25.24 54.87 80.50
C GLY A 175 -25.21 56.38 80.28
N GLY A 176 -25.90 57.13 81.14
CA GLY A 176 -25.60 58.54 81.37
C GLY A 176 -24.60 58.70 82.52
N GLN A 177 -23.45 59.32 82.25
CA GLN A 177 -22.55 59.98 83.21
C GLN A 177 -21.74 60.97 82.37
N GLY A 178 -21.78 62.30 82.53
CA GLY A 178 -21.94 63.13 83.71
C GLY A 178 -20.62 63.91 83.89
N ALA A 179 -20.66 65.24 83.68
CA ALA A 179 -19.67 66.28 84.03
C ALA A 179 -18.21 66.13 83.52
#